data_AF-A0A5C5TGK6-F1
#
_entry.id   AF-A0A5C5TGK6-F1
#
_cell.length_a   1.000
_cell.length_b   1.000
_cell.length_c   1.000
_cell.angle_alpha   90.00
_cell.angle_beta   90.00
_cell.angle_gamma   90.00
#
_symmetry.space_group_name_H-M   'P 1'
#
loop_
_entity.id
_entity.type
_entity.pdbx_description
1 polymer ?
#
loop_
_entity_poly.entity_id
_entity_poly.type
_entity_poly.pdbx_seq_one_letter_code
_entity_poly.pdbx_strand_id
1 'polypeptide(L)'
;MDKFDHEVREQLKSFLQEKIQFTSEEKEQVHERILSKKSKGFQFNPVYWSVLTAAIALSLFFSFFYLTDFMKNPSSNEQTGSVNGGIVDTMGEQKEVYSGKPLHIAVIGEIPIVTSGQVTFNQVESEALKNNLQAYDAFFVTDEHFEELATDEWTDTFERMPVPVFFIGLDVQAFIFHENDLDYKSHKYEANSHTQGFVGEKAGGKSWEYGDPIESTNPGDTPKEIFALIFEDIEEFQTNKKE
;
A
#
# COMPACT_ATOMS: atom_id res chain seq x y z
N MET A 1 -5.11 -30.35 11.47
CA MET A 1 -4.15 -29.86 12.49
C MET A 1 -3.77 -31.04 13.36
N ASP A 2 -2.50 -31.41 13.31
CA ASP A 2 -2.03 -32.69 13.82
C ASP A 2 -1.81 -32.64 15.33
N LYS A 3 -1.91 -33.80 16.00
CA LYS A 3 -1.71 -33.92 17.46
C LYS A 3 -0.32 -33.41 17.91
N PHE A 4 0.62 -33.42 16.97
CA PHE A 4 1.97 -32.90 17.10
C PHE A 4 2.01 -31.38 17.37
N ASP A 5 1.20 -30.58 16.67
CA ASP A 5 1.20 -29.11 16.82
C ASP A 5 0.74 -28.67 18.20
N HIS A 6 -0.22 -29.41 18.78
CA HIS A 6 -0.73 -29.13 20.11
C HIS A 6 0.34 -29.40 21.18
N GLU A 7 1.12 -30.48 21.03
CA GLU A 7 2.13 -30.86 22.01
C GLU A 7 3.33 -29.90 22.00
N VAL A 8 3.78 -29.49 20.81
CA VAL A 8 4.84 -28.48 20.66
C VAL A 8 4.41 -27.13 21.25
N ARG A 9 3.16 -26.71 21.02
CA ARG A 9 2.63 -25.45 21.54
C ARG A 9 2.56 -25.43 23.07
N GLU A 10 2.15 -26.53 23.69
CA GLU A 10 2.08 -26.62 25.14
C GLU A 10 3.46 -26.69 25.79
N GLN A 11 4.42 -27.39 25.18
CA GLN A 11 5.83 -27.37 25.63
C GLN A 11 6.47 -25.98 25.50
N LEU A 12 6.18 -25.25 24.43
CA LEU A 12 6.71 -23.90 24.24
C LEU A 12 6.13 -22.93 25.28
N LYS A 13 4.82 -23.00 25.54
CA LYS A 13 4.19 -22.18 26.59
C LYS A 13 4.77 -22.47 27.96
N SER A 14 4.93 -23.74 28.32
CA SER A 14 5.51 -24.09 29.62
C SER A 14 6.94 -23.59 29.75
N PHE A 15 7.74 -23.69 28.68
CA PHE A 15 9.12 -23.23 28.67
C PHE A 15 9.25 -21.71 28.80
N LEU A 16 8.41 -20.94 28.09
CA LEU A 16 8.37 -19.49 28.18
C LEU A 16 7.95 -19.04 29.59
N GLN A 17 6.97 -19.71 30.19
CA GLN A 17 6.45 -19.37 31.51
C GLN A 17 7.38 -19.78 32.66
N GLU A 18 8.15 -20.87 32.48
CA GLU A 18 9.11 -21.36 33.47
C GLU A 18 10.42 -20.57 33.44
N LYS A 19 10.93 -20.22 32.26
CA LYS A 19 12.27 -19.62 32.12
C LYS A 19 12.29 -18.10 31.94
N ILE A 20 11.18 -17.47 31.58
CA ILE A 20 11.13 -16.03 31.31
C ILE A 20 10.23 -15.36 32.35
N GLN A 21 10.79 -15.05 33.51
CA GLN A 21 10.18 -14.13 34.45
C GLN A 21 10.80 -12.76 34.28
N PHE A 22 10.19 -11.94 33.41
CA PHE A 22 10.49 -10.52 33.39
C PHE A 22 10.11 -9.94 34.74
N THR A 23 11.10 -9.39 35.44
CA THR A 23 10.85 -8.63 36.67
C THR A 23 9.98 -7.42 36.35
N SER A 24 9.21 -6.94 37.33
CA SER A 24 8.42 -5.72 37.16
C SER A 24 9.28 -4.53 36.74
N GLU A 25 10.54 -4.50 37.20
CA GLU A 25 11.53 -3.47 36.89
C GLU A 25 12.03 -3.56 35.43
N GLU A 26 12.24 -4.77 34.89
CA GLU A 26 12.56 -4.95 33.47
C GLU A 26 11.39 -4.57 32.56
N LYS A 27 10.15 -4.87 32.97
CA LYS A 27 8.96 -4.45 32.23
C LYS A 27 8.82 -2.93 32.19
N GLU A 28 9.10 -2.27 33.32
CA GLU A 28 9.06 -0.81 33.42
C GLU A 28 10.20 -0.15 32.61
N GLN A 29 11.41 -0.72 32.61
CA GLN A 29 12.50 -0.25 31.76
C GLN A 29 12.21 -0.42 30.26
N VAL A 30 11.55 -1.50 29.85
CA VAL A 30 11.12 -1.68 28.45
C VAL A 30 10.04 -0.64 28.11
N HIS A 31 9.10 -0.38 29.01
CA HIS A 31 8.04 0.62 28.81
C HIS A 31 8.60 2.05 28.69
N GLU A 32 9.55 2.43 29.55
CA GLU A 32 10.22 3.73 29.52
C GLU A 32 11.08 3.93 28.26
N ARG A 33 11.74 2.87 27.76
CA ARG A 33 12.47 2.94 26.48
C ARG A 33 11.55 3.13 25.27
N ILE A 34 10.34 2.58 25.30
CA ILE A 34 9.34 2.76 24.24
C ILE A 34 8.81 4.20 24.26
N LEU A 35 8.51 4.75 25.44
CA LEU A 35 7.99 6.12 25.56
C LEU A 35 9.04 7.20 25.30
N SER A 36 10.29 7.01 25.76
CA SER A 36 11.37 7.98 25.56
C SER A 36 11.93 8.05 24.13
N LYS A 37 11.67 7.03 23.28
CA LYS A 37 12.02 7.08 21.85
C LYS A 37 11.05 7.93 21.01
N LYS A 38 9.80 8.14 21.49
CA LYS A 38 8.74 8.84 20.75
C LYS A 38 8.87 10.38 20.74
N SER A 39 9.78 10.98 21.51
CA SER A 39 9.86 12.45 21.68
C SER A 39 11.14 13.13 21.17
N LYS A 40 12.04 12.43 20.49
CA LYS A 40 13.25 13.07 19.92
C LYS A 40 13.00 13.64 18.52
N GLY A 41 12.49 14.87 18.50
CA GLY A 41 12.95 15.93 17.59
C GLY A 41 12.30 16.05 16.22
N PHE A 42 11.03 16.47 16.16
CA PHE A 42 10.51 17.14 14.96
C PHE A 42 11.18 18.52 14.86
N GLN A 43 12.12 18.70 13.93
CA GLN A 43 12.73 20.00 13.69
C GLN A 43 11.70 20.92 13.01
N PHE A 44 11.16 21.86 13.78
CA PHE A 44 10.12 22.78 13.36
C PHE A 44 10.68 23.75 12.30
N ASN A 45 10.31 23.55 11.03
CA ASN A 45 10.69 24.46 9.94
C ASN A 45 9.54 25.48 9.75
N PRO A 46 9.68 26.74 10.22
CA PRO A 46 8.55 27.69 10.35
C PRO A 46 7.95 28.10 8.99
N VAL A 47 8.69 27.95 7.90
CA VAL A 47 8.24 28.27 6.54
C VAL A 47 7.12 27.31 6.10
N TYR A 48 7.26 26.02 6.39
CA TYR A 48 6.28 25.00 5.94
C TYR A 48 4.89 25.22 6.55
N TRP A 49 4.84 25.61 7.83
CA TRP A 49 3.58 25.91 8.52
C TRP A 49 2.89 27.17 7.98
N SER A 50 3.64 28.17 7.51
CA SER A 50 3.06 29.38 6.89
C SER A 50 2.39 29.08 5.54
N VAL A 51 2.99 28.18 4.74
CA VAL A 51 2.43 27.76 3.45
C VAL A 51 1.18 26.89 3.66
N LEU A 52 1.23 25.97 4.62
CA LEU A 52 0.09 25.09 4.93
C LEU A 52 -1.11 25.88 5.46
N THR A 53 -0.88 26.84 6.35
CA THR A 53 -1.95 27.73 6.87
C THR A 53 -2.52 28.63 5.79
N ALA A 54 -1.69 29.16 4.87
CA ALA A 54 -2.18 29.94 3.74
C ALA A 54 -3.03 29.12 2.75
N ALA A 55 -2.66 27.86 2.48
CA ALA A 55 -3.40 26.97 1.59
C ALA A 55 -4.80 26.64 2.15
N ILE A 56 -4.91 26.38 3.46
CA ILE A 56 -6.20 26.13 4.12
C ILE A 56 -7.10 27.38 4.07
N ALA A 57 -6.53 28.57 4.31
CA ALA A 57 -7.28 29.82 4.23
C ALA A 57 -7.79 30.12 2.81
N LEU A 58 -6.97 29.86 1.78
CA LEU A 58 -7.37 30.00 0.38
C LEU A 58 -8.47 29.01 0.00
N SER A 59 -8.36 27.75 0.42
CA SER A 59 -9.39 26.72 0.17
C SER A 59 -10.75 27.10 0.75
N LEU A 60 -10.77 27.66 1.97
CA LEU A 60 -12.00 28.15 2.59
C LEU A 60 -12.56 29.39 1.88
N PHE A 61 -11.70 30.30 1.43
CA PHE A 61 -12.11 31.52 0.72
C PHE A 61 -12.73 31.23 -0.66
N PHE A 62 -12.19 30.26 -1.41
CA PHE A 62 -12.79 29.83 -2.69
C PHE A 62 -14.12 29.08 -2.49
N SER A 63 -14.23 28.22 -1.45
CA SER A 63 -15.49 27.52 -1.17
C SER A 63 -16.67 28.46 -0.84
N PHE A 64 -16.38 29.63 -0.24
CA PHE A 64 -17.41 30.62 0.10
C PHE A 64 -17.94 31.38 -1.12
N PHE A 65 -17.13 31.59 -2.16
CA PHE A 65 -17.56 32.25 -3.41
C PHE A 65 -18.46 31.34 -4.27
N TYR A 66 -18.20 30.03 -4.31
CA TYR A 66 -19.05 29.09 -5.05
C TYR A 66 -20.44 28.89 -4.42
N LEU A 67 -20.59 29.06 -3.10
CA LEU A 67 -21.89 28.91 -2.44
C LEU A 67 -22.81 30.11 -2.70
N THR A 68 -22.26 31.32 -2.92
CA THR A 68 -23.07 32.53 -3.09
C THR A 68 -23.74 32.63 -4.47
N ASP A 69 -23.19 32.00 -5.51
CA ASP A 69 -23.82 31.97 -6.84
C ASP A 69 -25.01 30.99 -6.92
N PHE A 70 -25.09 29.98 -6.04
CA PHE A 70 -26.18 29.01 -6.03
C PHE A 70 -27.49 29.55 -5.42
N MET A 71 -27.45 30.66 -4.67
CA MET A 71 -28.62 31.21 -3.96
C MET A 71 -29.37 32.32 -4.72
N LYS A 72 -29.08 32.58 -6.00
CA LYS A 72 -29.67 33.70 -6.76
C LYS A 72 -30.70 33.31 -7.83
N ASN A 73 -31.27 32.11 -7.80
CA ASN A 73 -32.37 31.76 -8.73
C ASN A 73 -33.41 30.80 -8.11
N PRO A 74 -34.59 31.29 -7.71
CA PRO A 74 -35.75 30.45 -7.43
C PRO A 74 -36.90 30.74 -8.41
N SER A 75 -37.17 29.81 -9.33
CA SER A 75 -38.38 29.76 -10.19
C SER A 75 -38.35 28.43 -10.95
N SER A 76 -39.35 27.55 -11.00
CA SER A 76 -40.77 27.60 -10.62
C SER A 76 -41.35 26.17 -10.53
N ASN A 77 -42.34 26.01 -9.64
CA ASN A 77 -43.57 25.20 -9.67
C ASN A 77 -43.55 23.67 -9.98
N GLU A 78 -43.90 22.82 -9.00
CA GLU A 78 -45.24 22.22 -8.69
C GLU A 78 -45.41 20.83 -9.37
N GLN A 79 -46.02 19.78 -8.83
CA GLN A 79 -46.80 19.53 -7.61
C GLN A 79 -46.95 17.99 -7.43
N THR A 80 -46.96 17.54 -6.17
CA THR A 80 -47.78 16.48 -5.54
C THR A 80 -47.97 15.08 -6.17
N GLY A 81 -47.77 14.06 -5.33
CA GLY A 81 -48.66 12.90 -5.33
C GLY A 81 -48.13 11.58 -4.77
N SER A 82 -48.64 11.22 -3.59
CA SER A 82 -48.89 9.85 -3.10
C SER A 82 -47.76 9.08 -2.38
N VAL A 83 -47.97 8.95 -1.08
CA VAL A 83 -47.40 7.93 -0.19
C VAL A 83 -47.79 6.54 -0.71
N ASN A 84 -46.80 5.68 -0.91
CA ASN A 84 -46.92 4.24 -0.66
C ASN A 84 -45.56 3.72 -0.23
N GLY A 85 -45.56 3.06 0.93
CA GLY A 85 -44.40 2.45 1.53
C GLY A 85 -43.80 1.37 0.63
N GLY A 86 -42.48 1.45 0.50
CA GLY A 86 -41.63 0.43 -0.07
C GLY A 86 -40.23 0.80 0.37
N ILE A 87 -39.72 0.08 1.36
CA ILE A 87 -38.32 0.13 1.76
C ILE A 87 -37.56 -0.34 0.52
N VAL A 88 -37.09 0.60 -0.29
CA VAL A 88 -36.03 0.31 -1.26
C VAL A 88 -34.78 0.27 -0.40
N ASP A 89 -34.40 -0.96 -0.04
CA ASP A 89 -33.04 -1.25 0.38
C ASP A 89 -32.12 -0.57 -0.63
N THR A 90 -31.42 0.47 -0.17
CA THR A 90 -30.27 1.03 -0.85
C THR A 90 -29.27 -0.12 -0.96
N MET A 91 -29.34 -0.88 -2.06
CA MET A 91 -28.19 -1.63 -2.57
C MET A 91 -27.10 -0.58 -2.71
N GLY A 92 -26.19 -0.55 -1.74
CA GLY A 92 -25.03 0.30 -1.76
C GLY A 92 -24.34 0.05 -3.09
N GLU A 93 -24.32 1.09 -3.92
CA GLU A 93 -23.53 1.13 -5.13
C GLU A 93 -22.10 0.81 -4.70
N GLN A 94 -21.62 -0.41 -4.95
CA GLN A 94 -20.24 -0.78 -4.73
C GLN A 94 -19.43 0.03 -5.73
N LYS A 95 -19.06 1.25 -5.33
CA LYS A 95 -18.24 2.14 -6.13
C LYS A 95 -16.94 1.40 -6.44
N GLU A 96 -16.69 1.17 -7.73
CA GLU A 96 -15.44 0.57 -8.18
C GLU A 96 -14.26 1.39 -7.65
N VAL A 97 -13.27 0.70 -7.11
CA VAL A 97 -12.08 1.29 -6.51
C VAL A 97 -11.23 2.01 -7.57
N TYR A 98 -11.34 1.59 -8.83
CA TYR A 98 -10.64 2.14 -9.98
C TYR A 98 -11.49 1.99 -11.23
N SER A 99 -11.59 3.05 -12.03
CA SER A 99 -12.43 3.16 -13.22
C SER A 99 -11.66 3.61 -14.48
N GLY A 100 -10.33 3.49 -14.45
CA GLY A 100 -9.45 3.84 -15.58
C GLY A 100 -9.44 2.78 -16.69
N LYS A 101 -8.32 2.69 -17.42
CA LYS A 101 -8.17 1.72 -18.51
C LYS A 101 -8.07 0.28 -17.98
N PRO A 102 -8.41 -0.73 -18.79
CA PRO A 102 -8.15 -2.12 -18.42
C PRO A 102 -6.66 -2.34 -18.13
N LEU A 103 -6.35 -2.97 -17.00
CA LEU A 103 -4.99 -3.34 -16.59
C LEU A 103 -4.87 -4.86 -16.42
N HIS A 104 -3.78 -5.41 -16.92
CA HIS A 104 -3.37 -6.81 -16.79
C HIS A 104 -2.15 -6.90 -15.89
N ILE A 105 -2.36 -7.32 -14.64
CA ILE A 105 -1.32 -7.34 -13.61
C ILE A 105 -0.91 -8.78 -13.33
N ALA A 106 0.37 -9.08 -13.50
CA ALA A 106 0.94 -10.35 -13.04
C ALA A 106 1.14 -10.31 -11.52
N VAL A 107 0.81 -11.39 -10.83
CA VAL A 107 1.01 -11.52 -9.37
C VAL A 107 1.92 -12.70 -9.09
N ILE A 108 3.02 -12.45 -8.39
CA ILE A 108 3.94 -13.45 -7.87
C ILE A 108 3.63 -13.57 -6.38
N GLY A 109 2.96 -14.67 -6.05
CA GLY A 109 2.45 -14.98 -4.73
C GLY A 109 0.92 -14.84 -4.60
N GLU A 110 0.43 -14.32 -3.47
CA GLU A 110 -1.01 -14.23 -3.18
C GLU A 110 -1.72 -13.11 -3.94
N ILE A 111 -2.85 -13.42 -4.57
CA ILE A 111 -3.66 -12.42 -5.29
C ILE A 111 -4.36 -11.49 -4.28
N PRO A 112 -4.21 -10.15 -4.40
CA PRO A 112 -4.87 -9.21 -3.49
C PRO A 112 -6.40 -9.30 -3.52
N ILE A 113 -7.02 -9.13 -2.35
CA ILE A 113 -8.49 -9.15 -2.19
C ILE A 113 -9.09 -7.77 -2.49
N VAL A 114 -8.99 -7.34 -3.74
CA VAL A 114 -9.58 -6.09 -4.24
C VAL A 114 -10.51 -6.35 -5.42
N THR A 115 -11.61 -5.61 -5.50
CA THR A 115 -12.60 -5.73 -6.58
C THR A 115 -12.55 -4.47 -7.44
N SER A 116 -12.14 -4.63 -8.70
CA SER A 116 -12.24 -3.60 -9.75
C SER A 116 -12.60 -4.28 -11.06
N GLY A 117 -13.61 -3.78 -11.78
CA GLY A 117 -14.01 -4.31 -13.08
C GLY A 117 -12.98 -4.10 -14.19
N GLN A 118 -11.99 -3.22 -13.97
CA GLN A 118 -10.98 -2.86 -14.96
C GLN A 118 -9.63 -3.57 -14.74
N VAL A 119 -9.44 -4.27 -13.61
CA VAL A 119 -8.16 -4.90 -13.29
C VAL A 119 -8.28 -6.42 -13.34
N THR A 120 -7.43 -7.05 -14.14
CA THR A 120 -7.30 -8.51 -14.20
C THR A 120 -5.98 -8.91 -13.57
N PHE A 121 -6.05 -9.75 -12.54
CA PHE A 121 -4.87 -10.38 -11.94
C PHE A 121 -4.61 -11.75 -12.55
N ASN A 122 -3.34 -12.03 -12.86
CA ASN A 122 -2.87 -13.33 -13.30
C ASN A 122 -1.75 -13.80 -12.37
N GLN A 123 -2.00 -14.86 -11.60
CA GLN A 123 -0.95 -15.47 -10.81
C GLN A 123 0.09 -16.13 -11.72
N VAL A 124 1.37 -15.87 -11.47
CA VAL A 124 2.52 -16.36 -12.22
C VAL A 124 3.66 -16.69 -11.26
N GLU A 125 4.62 -17.49 -11.73
CA GLU A 125 5.86 -17.79 -11.00
C GLU A 125 6.91 -16.68 -11.19
N SER A 126 7.91 -16.63 -10.30
CA SER A 126 9.04 -15.68 -10.33
C SER A 126 9.73 -15.60 -11.70
N GLU A 127 9.84 -16.71 -12.43
CA GLU A 127 10.45 -16.77 -13.77
C GLU A 127 9.74 -15.90 -14.81
N ALA A 128 8.48 -15.50 -14.58
CA ALA A 128 7.79 -14.54 -15.43
C ALA A 128 8.50 -13.18 -15.49
N LEU A 129 9.21 -12.79 -14.42
CA LEU A 129 10.05 -11.59 -14.38
C LEU A 129 11.23 -11.68 -15.36
N LYS A 130 11.66 -12.88 -15.77
CA LYS A 130 12.76 -13.04 -16.76
C LYS A 130 12.22 -13.15 -18.19
N ASN A 131 11.06 -13.79 -18.37
CA ASN A 131 10.59 -14.24 -19.68
C ASN A 131 9.43 -13.41 -20.27
N ASN A 132 8.65 -12.71 -19.45
CA ASN A 132 7.37 -12.10 -19.84
C ASN A 132 7.29 -10.61 -19.49
N LEU A 133 8.43 -9.93 -19.50
CA LEU A 133 8.62 -8.53 -19.06
C LEU A 133 7.62 -7.50 -19.59
N GLN A 134 7.00 -7.72 -20.76
CA GLN A 134 6.06 -6.78 -21.40
C GLN A 134 4.69 -7.42 -21.70
N ALA A 135 4.44 -8.65 -21.25
CA ALA A 135 3.13 -9.30 -21.41
C ALA A 135 2.08 -8.73 -20.44
N TYR A 136 2.53 -8.00 -19.42
CA TYR A 136 1.74 -7.42 -18.35
C TYR A 136 2.02 -5.93 -18.23
N ASP A 137 1.06 -5.24 -17.63
CA ASP A 137 1.10 -3.80 -17.41
C ASP A 137 1.93 -3.45 -16.16
N ALA A 138 1.96 -4.36 -15.19
CA ALA A 138 2.79 -4.32 -13.99
C ALA A 138 2.93 -5.72 -13.37
N PHE A 139 3.86 -5.86 -12.44
CA PHE A 139 4.00 -7.04 -11.57
C PHE A 139 3.73 -6.66 -10.12
N PHE A 140 2.98 -7.49 -9.41
CA PHE A 140 2.85 -7.46 -7.96
C PHE A 140 3.61 -8.63 -7.37
N VAL A 141 4.33 -8.39 -6.27
CA VAL A 141 5.06 -9.39 -5.51
C VAL A 141 4.58 -9.33 -4.06
N THR A 142 4.27 -10.48 -3.47
CA THR A 142 3.92 -10.60 -2.05
C THR A 142 4.98 -11.37 -1.26
N ASP A 143 4.83 -11.36 0.06
CA ASP A 143 5.81 -11.78 1.06
C ASP A 143 6.54 -13.10 0.82
N GLU A 144 5.84 -14.13 0.37
CA GLU A 144 6.40 -15.48 0.20
C GLU A 144 7.59 -15.56 -0.78
N HIS A 145 7.77 -14.56 -1.65
CA HIS A 145 8.87 -14.51 -2.63
C HIS A 145 9.94 -13.45 -2.35
N PHE A 146 9.81 -12.65 -1.30
CA PHE A 146 10.76 -11.54 -1.08
C PHE A 146 12.19 -12.01 -0.81
N GLU A 147 12.39 -13.06 -0.01
CA GLU A 147 13.72 -13.60 0.25
C GLU A 147 14.40 -14.17 -1.01
N GLU A 148 13.62 -14.80 -1.90
CA GLU A 148 14.09 -15.37 -3.15
C GLU A 148 14.53 -14.26 -4.12
N LEU A 149 13.67 -13.24 -4.25
CA LEU A 149 13.81 -12.17 -5.22
C LEU A 149 14.81 -11.09 -4.78
N ALA A 150 15.15 -11.00 -3.50
CA ALA A 150 16.19 -10.12 -2.96
C ALA A 150 17.59 -10.74 -3.01
N THR A 151 17.88 -11.59 -4.01
CA THR A 151 19.21 -12.16 -4.24
C THR A 151 19.86 -11.53 -5.48
N ASP A 152 21.19 -11.51 -5.51
CA ASP A 152 21.96 -10.93 -6.63
C ASP A 152 21.60 -11.53 -8.01
N GLU A 153 21.04 -12.74 -8.06
CA GLU A 153 20.56 -13.36 -9.32
C GLU A 153 19.44 -12.55 -9.99
N TRP A 154 18.66 -11.81 -9.20
CA TRP A 154 17.51 -11.06 -9.68
C TRP A 154 17.79 -9.56 -9.90
N THR A 155 18.88 -9.02 -9.36
CA THR A 155 19.24 -7.59 -9.49
C THR A 155 19.19 -7.11 -10.94
N ASP A 156 19.91 -7.80 -11.84
CA ASP A 156 19.92 -7.48 -13.28
C ASP A 156 18.54 -7.57 -13.94
N THR A 157 17.65 -8.40 -13.39
CA THR A 157 16.27 -8.55 -13.89
C THR A 157 15.45 -7.32 -13.52
N PHE A 158 15.52 -6.88 -12.26
CA PHE A 158 14.81 -5.71 -11.76
C PHE A 158 15.34 -4.39 -12.33
N GLU A 159 16.66 -4.22 -12.45
CA GLU A 159 17.27 -3.03 -13.06
C GLU A 159 16.81 -2.78 -14.51
N ARG A 160 16.50 -3.85 -15.24
CA ARG A 160 16.07 -3.81 -16.64
C ARG A 160 14.57 -3.91 -16.83
N MET A 161 13.80 -3.93 -15.75
CA MET A 161 12.35 -4.11 -15.82
C MET A 161 11.70 -2.97 -16.62
N PRO A 162 10.95 -3.26 -17.70
CA PRO A 162 10.36 -2.25 -18.57
C PRO A 162 8.97 -1.78 -18.13
N VAL A 163 8.45 -2.35 -17.05
CA VAL A 163 7.13 -2.08 -16.44
C VAL A 163 7.29 -1.98 -14.91
N PRO A 164 6.34 -1.35 -14.20
CA PRO A 164 6.43 -1.24 -12.74
C PRO A 164 6.36 -2.60 -12.05
N VAL A 165 7.10 -2.75 -10.96
CA VAL A 165 6.97 -3.83 -9.98
C VAL A 165 6.57 -3.21 -8.65
N PHE A 166 5.48 -3.70 -8.06
CA PHE A 166 5.03 -3.32 -6.72
C PHE A 166 5.17 -4.50 -5.78
N PHE A 167 5.63 -4.22 -4.57
CA PHE A 167 5.82 -5.17 -3.50
C PHE A 167 4.83 -4.80 -2.39
N ILE A 168 3.99 -5.76 -2.03
CA ILE A 168 2.88 -5.58 -1.09
C ILE A 168 3.20 -6.37 0.19
N GLY A 169 3.18 -5.70 1.34
CA GLY A 169 3.51 -6.30 2.64
C GLY A 169 4.99 -6.19 3.04
N LEU A 170 5.79 -5.30 2.44
CA LEU A 170 7.22 -5.19 2.70
C LEU A 170 7.54 -4.66 4.11
N ASP A 171 8.38 -5.33 4.89
CA ASP A 171 8.98 -4.76 6.12
C ASP A 171 10.38 -4.16 5.92
N VAL A 172 10.92 -4.27 4.71
CA VAL A 172 12.18 -3.65 4.28
C VAL A 172 11.99 -2.84 3.00
N GLN A 173 12.81 -1.82 2.78
CA GLN A 173 12.69 -0.95 1.61
C GLN A 173 12.92 -1.68 0.29
N ALA A 174 12.14 -1.34 -0.74
CA ALA A 174 12.15 -2.04 -2.02
C ALA A 174 13.44 -1.86 -2.85
N PHE A 175 14.32 -0.91 -2.52
CA PHE A 175 15.56 -0.73 -3.29
C PHE A 175 16.50 -1.94 -3.18
N ILE A 176 16.36 -2.78 -2.14
CA ILE A 176 17.18 -3.97 -1.96
C ILE A 176 17.02 -4.99 -3.09
N PHE A 177 15.91 -4.97 -3.83
CA PHE A 177 15.66 -5.90 -4.93
C PHE A 177 16.46 -5.56 -6.20
N HIS A 178 17.03 -4.36 -6.29
CA HIS A 178 17.80 -3.92 -7.45
C HIS A 178 19.18 -3.36 -7.06
N GLU A 179 19.67 -3.69 -5.87
CA GLU A 179 21.03 -3.37 -5.42
C GLU A 179 21.77 -4.65 -5.03
N ASN A 180 22.98 -4.83 -5.58
CA ASN A 180 23.83 -5.96 -5.24
C ASN A 180 24.31 -5.91 -3.78
N ASP A 181 24.65 -7.09 -3.23
CA ASP A 181 25.18 -7.25 -1.88
C ASP A 181 24.21 -6.84 -0.75
N LEU A 182 22.92 -6.68 -1.07
CA LEU A 182 21.85 -6.46 -0.09
C LEU A 182 20.97 -7.70 0.03
N ASP A 183 20.39 -7.89 1.21
CA ASP A 183 19.55 -9.05 1.48
C ASP A 183 18.35 -8.65 2.35
N TYR A 184 17.23 -9.33 2.08
CA TYR A 184 15.98 -9.16 2.82
C TYR A 184 16.13 -9.54 4.30
N LYS A 185 16.86 -10.61 4.59
CA LYS A 185 17.00 -11.22 5.93
C LYS A 185 17.68 -10.32 6.95
N SER A 186 18.49 -9.38 6.50
CA SER A 186 19.25 -8.47 7.34
C SER A 186 18.34 -7.52 8.11
N HIS A 187 17.13 -7.24 7.58
CA HIS A 187 16.18 -6.25 8.09
C HIS A 187 16.84 -4.90 8.42
N LYS A 188 17.93 -4.58 7.71
CA LYS A 188 18.77 -3.42 8.01
C LYS A 188 18.10 -2.11 7.56
N TYR A 189 17.20 -2.21 6.59
CA TYR A 189 16.56 -1.09 5.92
C TYR A 189 15.05 -1.19 6.13
N GLU A 190 14.61 -0.97 7.36
CA GLU A 190 13.17 -1.01 7.73
C GLU A 190 12.35 -0.15 6.76
N ALA A 191 11.23 -0.73 6.32
CA ALA A 191 10.27 -0.04 5.46
C ALA A 191 9.55 1.08 6.22
N ASN A 192 9.45 2.23 5.56
CA ASN A 192 8.62 3.36 5.96
C ASN A 192 7.17 3.23 5.47
N SER A 193 6.92 2.32 4.52
CA SER A 193 5.58 1.86 4.15
C SER A 193 5.62 0.41 3.68
N HIS A 194 4.52 -0.32 3.89
CA HIS A 194 4.42 -1.73 3.49
C HIS A 194 4.01 -1.91 2.02
N THR A 195 3.92 -0.85 1.22
CA THR A 195 3.61 -0.95 -0.20
C THR A 195 4.49 -0.01 -1.00
N GLN A 196 5.43 -0.59 -1.72
CA GLN A 196 6.43 0.16 -2.48
C GLN A 196 6.54 -0.41 -3.89
N GLY A 197 6.97 0.41 -4.84
CA GLY A 197 7.23 -0.09 -6.18
C GLY A 197 8.31 0.71 -6.89
N PHE A 198 8.82 0.15 -7.96
CA PHE A 198 9.75 0.83 -8.84
C PHE A 198 9.66 0.29 -10.26
N VAL A 199 10.26 1.02 -11.19
CA VAL A 199 10.55 0.56 -12.55
C VAL A 199 12.04 0.67 -12.81
N GLY A 200 12.59 -0.24 -13.62
CA GLY A 200 14.01 -0.25 -13.92
C GLY A 200 14.50 1.07 -14.53
N GLU A 201 15.77 1.40 -14.26
CA GLU A 201 16.41 2.66 -14.69
C GLU A 201 16.26 2.92 -16.20
N LYS A 202 16.37 1.86 -17.02
CA LYS A 202 16.24 1.96 -18.49
C LYS A 202 14.83 2.35 -18.96
N ALA A 203 13.84 2.23 -18.09
CA ALA A 203 12.45 2.59 -18.34
C ALA A 203 12.01 3.85 -17.59
N GLY A 204 12.96 4.62 -17.04
CA GLY A 204 12.73 5.95 -16.49
C GLY A 204 13.02 6.11 -15.00
N GLY A 205 13.37 5.02 -14.29
CA GLY A 205 13.83 5.08 -12.90
C GLY A 205 12.85 5.81 -11.96
N LYS A 206 11.57 5.40 -11.97
CA LYS A 206 10.53 5.93 -11.07
C LYS A 206 10.32 4.95 -9.91
N SER A 207 10.10 5.49 -8.72
CA SER A 207 9.72 4.74 -7.53
C SER A 207 8.43 5.30 -6.93
N TRP A 208 7.71 4.44 -6.23
CA TRP A 208 6.43 4.73 -5.58
C TRP A 208 6.42 4.17 -4.17
N GLU A 209 5.70 4.84 -3.30
CA GLU A 209 5.56 4.47 -1.90
C GLU A 209 4.16 4.86 -1.43
N TYR A 210 3.45 3.95 -0.76
CA TYR A 210 2.06 4.18 -0.34
C TYR A 210 1.81 3.74 1.09
N GLY A 211 1.07 4.58 1.79
CA GLY A 211 0.66 4.35 3.17
C GLY A 211 1.72 4.75 4.19
N ASP A 212 1.28 4.88 5.43
CA ASP A 212 2.17 4.87 6.59
C ASP A 212 2.59 3.41 6.86
N PRO A 213 3.61 3.15 7.69
CA PRO A 213 3.88 1.78 8.13
C PRO A 213 2.71 1.32 9.01
N ILE A 214 1.76 0.63 8.39
CA ILE A 214 0.67 -0.11 9.04
C ILE A 214 1.32 -1.14 9.99
N GLU A 215 0.69 -1.52 11.10
CA GLU A 215 1.28 -2.56 11.98
C GLU A 215 1.34 -3.97 11.34
N SER A 216 0.93 -4.14 10.08
CA SER A 216 0.80 -5.43 9.39
C SER A 216 1.57 -5.45 8.08
N THR A 217 2.37 -6.51 7.92
CA THR A 217 3.03 -6.91 6.67
C THR A 217 2.17 -7.87 5.85
N ASN A 218 0.98 -8.24 6.33
CA ASN A 218 0.07 -9.10 5.59
C ASN A 218 -0.46 -8.34 4.35
N PRO A 219 -0.21 -8.83 3.12
CA PRO A 219 -0.68 -8.17 1.90
C PRO A 219 -2.20 -7.95 1.89
N GLY A 220 -2.97 -8.85 2.50
CA GLY A 220 -4.43 -8.77 2.60
C GLY A 220 -4.95 -7.63 3.48
N ASP A 221 -4.11 -7.06 4.33
CA ASP A 221 -4.47 -5.91 5.18
C ASP A 221 -4.25 -4.56 4.46
N THR A 222 -3.70 -4.58 3.24
CA THR A 222 -3.49 -3.38 2.43
C THR A 222 -4.83 -2.71 2.10
N PRO A 223 -5.04 -1.43 2.47
CA PRO A 223 -6.27 -0.71 2.17
C PRO A 223 -6.59 -0.69 0.67
N LYS A 224 -7.88 -0.82 0.33
CA LYS A 224 -8.33 -0.84 -1.07
C LYS A 224 -7.99 0.45 -1.81
N GLU A 225 -7.96 1.57 -1.10
CA GLU A 225 -7.58 2.88 -1.61
C GLU A 225 -6.12 2.92 -2.08
N ILE A 226 -5.21 2.16 -1.46
CA ILE A 226 -3.83 2.04 -1.93
C ILE A 226 -3.79 1.38 -3.30
N PHE A 227 -4.57 0.32 -3.52
CA PHE A 227 -4.67 -0.32 -4.83
C PHE A 227 -5.20 0.64 -5.90
N ALA A 228 -6.17 1.51 -5.58
CA ALA A 228 -6.64 2.54 -6.52
C ALA A 228 -5.48 3.41 -7.02
N LEU A 229 -4.66 3.91 -6.08
CA LEU A 229 -3.52 4.76 -6.38
C LEU A 229 -2.48 4.03 -7.24
N ILE A 230 -2.18 2.77 -6.91
CA ILE A 230 -1.26 1.95 -7.70
C ILE A 230 -1.77 1.78 -9.13
N PHE A 231 -3.06 1.51 -9.33
CA PHE A 231 -3.63 1.34 -10.66
C PHE A 231 -3.58 2.63 -11.49
N GLU A 232 -3.85 3.79 -10.85
CA GLU A 232 -3.70 5.10 -11.49
C GLU A 232 -2.24 5.36 -11.90
N ASP A 233 -1.28 5.05 -11.04
CA ASP A 233 0.15 5.20 -11.31
C ASP A 233 0.66 4.28 -12.44
N ILE A 234 0.15 3.05 -12.50
CA ILE A 234 0.42 2.12 -13.61
C ILE A 234 -0.10 2.73 -14.92
N GLU A 235 -1.36 3.19 -14.96
CA GLU A 235 -1.94 3.80 -16.16
C GLU A 235 -1.18 5.06 -16.61
N GLU A 236 -0.79 5.91 -15.66
CA GLU A 236 0.02 7.10 -15.93
C GLU A 236 1.35 6.72 -16.57
N PHE A 237 2.06 5.76 -15.97
CA PHE A 237 3.34 5.27 -16.49
C PHE A 237 3.21 4.75 -17.93
N GLN A 238 2.15 4.00 -18.23
CA GLN A 238 1.91 3.50 -19.57
C GLN A 238 1.58 4.59 -20.58
N THR A 239 0.87 5.63 -20.15
CA THR A 239 0.49 6.75 -21.00
C THR A 239 1.74 7.55 -21.38
N ASN A 240 2.61 7.84 -20.41
CA ASN A 240 3.84 8.59 -20.63
C ASN A 240 4.86 7.85 -21.51
N LYS A 241 4.85 6.51 -21.55
CA LYS A 241 5.73 5.70 -22.41
C LYS A 241 5.36 5.77 -23.90
N LYS A 242 4.13 6.17 -24.23
CA LYS A 242 3.61 6.20 -25.61
C LYS A 242 3.81 7.56 -26.31
N GLU A 243 4.20 8.59 -25.56
CA GLU A 243 4.52 9.93 -26.07
C GLU A 243 5.99 10.04 -26.52
#